data_AF-A0A8X6HS87-F1
#
_entry.id   AF-A0A8X6HS87-F1
#
_cell.length_a   1.000
_cell.length_b   1.000
_cell.length_c   1.000
_cell.angle_alpha   90.00
_cell.angle_beta   90.00
_cell.angle_gamma   90.00
#
_symmetry.space_group_name_H-M   'P 1'
#
loop_
_entity.id
_entity.type
_entity.pdbx_description
1 polymer ?
#
loop_
_entity_poly.entity_id
_entity_poly.type
_entity_poly.pdbx_seq_one_letter_code
_entity_poly.pdbx_strand_id
1 'polypeptide(L)'
;MHERTQDAMTYVRNYGRPDLFITFTCNPAWPEIENELFLGQKPHNRHDLLARVFHGKLKILMNLINKGKFFGVVQCYMYTIEWQKRGLPHAHILVWLQETLHVHKVDDFISAEIPNPEEDPELFNCITTQMVHGPCGAIKPFSPCMKDGKCTKRYPRDFLKETQTGKDGYPLYRRRRPEDEGFSAVMNVRHSDVVVDNRWIVPYCPLLSRIFCAHINVEYCNSIKSIKYVCKYINKECDMAVFDVTSSDCNAHNEIYRYEMGRYISSNETVWRILNFPIHERYPTVIHLSVHLENGQRVYFTEGNAAERARFAPETTLTAFFRLCNEDEFARTLFYHQVPR
;
A
#
# COMPACT_ATOMS: atom_id res chain seq x y z
N MET A 1 -5.51 14.91 -6.62
CA MET A 1 -5.81 13.93 -5.55
C MET A 1 -7.08 13.14 -5.83
N HIS A 2 -8.19 13.80 -6.19
CA HIS A 2 -9.43 13.13 -6.62
C HIS A 2 -9.25 12.12 -7.77
N GLU A 3 -8.38 12.43 -8.73
CA GLU A 3 -8.11 11.56 -9.89
C GLU A 3 -7.70 10.13 -9.53
N ARG A 4 -6.80 9.95 -8.57
CA ARG A 4 -6.31 8.62 -8.20
C ARG A 4 -7.37 7.79 -7.46
N THR A 5 -8.28 8.45 -6.76
CA THR A 5 -9.47 7.79 -6.22
C THR A 5 -10.36 7.31 -7.34
N GLN A 6 -10.60 8.17 -8.34
CA GLN A 6 -11.43 7.83 -9.50
C GLN A 6 -10.81 6.67 -10.29
N ASP A 7 -9.48 6.62 -10.39
CA ASP A 7 -8.75 5.49 -10.96
C ASP A 7 -9.02 4.20 -10.17
N ALA A 8 -8.85 4.23 -8.85
CA ALA A 8 -9.14 3.08 -7.98
C ALA A 8 -10.59 2.61 -8.15
N MET A 9 -11.55 3.54 -8.16
CA MET A 9 -12.97 3.26 -8.35
C MET A 9 -13.28 2.71 -9.76
N THR A 10 -12.48 3.06 -10.76
CA THR A 10 -12.61 2.50 -12.12
C THR A 10 -12.31 1.01 -12.13
N TYR A 11 -11.27 0.55 -11.43
CA TYR A 11 -11.03 -0.89 -11.28
C TYR A 11 -12.17 -1.57 -10.56
N VAL A 12 -12.72 -0.95 -9.51
CA VAL A 12 -13.82 -1.52 -8.74
C VAL A 12 -15.09 -1.66 -9.57
N ARG A 13 -15.37 -0.66 -10.41
CA ARG A 13 -16.51 -0.69 -11.32
C ARG A 13 -16.38 -1.82 -12.35
N ASN A 14 -15.18 -2.09 -12.85
CA ASN A 14 -14.94 -3.04 -13.93
C ASN A 14 -14.64 -4.47 -13.45
N TYR A 15 -13.99 -4.62 -12.30
CA TYR A 15 -13.46 -5.89 -11.78
C TYR A 15 -14.03 -6.26 -10.41
N GLY A 16 -14.87 -5.42 -9.80
CA GLY A 16 -15.44 -5.67 -8.48
C GLY A 16 -14.45 -5.43 -7.34
N ARG A 17 -14.58 -6.20 -6.25
CA ARG A 17 -13.70 -6.06 -5.07
C ARG A 17 -12.31 -6.68 -5.34
N PRO A 18 -11.23 -6.14 -4.75
CA PRO A 18 -9.93 -6.80 -4.78
C PRO A 18 -9.97 -8.12 -4.02
N ASP A 19 -9.10 -9.06 -4.37
CA ASP A 19 -8.95 -10.35 -3.71
C ASP A 19 -7.95 -10.29 -2.56
N LEU A 20 -6.87 -9.53 -2.74
CA LEU A 20 -5.78 -9.42 -1.78
C LEU A 20 -5.42 -7.97 -1.50
N PHE A 21 -5.11 -7.70 -0.23
CA PHE A 21 -4.44 -6.49 0.21
C PHE A 21 -3.11 -6.86 0.84
N ILE A 22 -2.02 -6.36 0.26
CA ILE A 22 -0.66 -6.69 0.67
C ILE A 22 0.02 -5.41 1.10
N THR A 23 0.66 -5.45 2.27
CA THR A 23 1.58 -4.38 2.67
C THR A 23 2.98 -4.92 2.77
N PHE A 24 3.96 -4.20 2.23
CA PHE A 24 5.37 -4.61 2.25
C PHE A 24 6.24 -3.47 2.79
N THR A 25 6.91 -3.71 3.92
CA THR A 25 7.85 -2.74 4.52
C THR A 25 9.29 -3.14 4.22
N CYS A 26 10.13 -2.15 3.89
CA CYS A 26 11.58 -2.36 3.79
C CYS A 26 12.15 -2.95 5.08
N ASN A 27 12.96 -4.02 4.96
CA ASN A 27 13.77 -4.51 6.06
C ASN A 27 15.19 -3.90 5.98
N PRO A 28 15.60 -3.06 6.95
CA PRO A 28 16.92 -2.47 6.95
C PRO A 28 18.07 -3.46 7.15
N ALA A 29 17.77 -4.66 7.66
CA ALA A 29 18.73 -5.74 7.93
C ALA A 29 18.88 -6.70 6.73
N TRP A 30 18.47 -6.30 5.53
CA TRP A 30 18.79 -7.09 4.34
C TRP A 30 20.29 -7.08 4.07
N PRO A 31 20.89 -8.23 3.68
CA PRO A 31 22.31 -8.29 3.37
C PRO A 31 22.74 -7.29 2.28
N GLU A 32 21.88 -7.02 1.29
CA GLU A 32 22.14 -6.02 0.24
C GLU A 32 22.26 -4.58 0.77
N ILE A 33 21.78 -4.31 1.99
CA ILE A 33 21.97 -3.04 2.68
C ILE A 33 23.18 -3.14 3.60
N GLU A 34 23.22 -4.15 4.48
CA GLU A 34 24.24 -4.27 5.53
C GLU A 34 25.66 -4.39 4.97
N ASN A 35 25.84 -5.16 3.88
CA ASN A 35 27.14 -5.36 3.24
C ASN A 35 27.70 -4.08 2.59
N GLU A 36 26.85 -3.09 2.31
CA GLU A 36 27.20 -1.83 1.65
C GLU A 36 27.37 -0.65 2.65
N LEU A 37 27.29 -0.92 3.95
CA LEU A 37 27.52 0.06 5.01
C LEU A 37 29.01 0.14 5.34
N PHE A 38 29.55 1.36 5.35
CA PHE A 38 30.89 1.60 5.90
C PHE A 38 30.91 1.49 7.43
N LEU A 39 32.10 1.31 8.01
CA LEU A 39 32.28 1.22 9.46
C LEU A 39 31.60 2.41 10.18
N GLY A 40 30.73 2.10 11.14
CA GLY A 40 29.97 3.09 11.91
C GLY A 40 28.71 3.63 11.21
N GLN A 41 28.46 3.29 9.95
CA GLN A 41 27.18 3.61 9.30
C GLN A 41 26.07 2.69 9.79
N LYS A 42 24.86 3.25 9.85
CA LYS A 42 23.63 2.51 10.10
C LYS A 42 22.73 2.63 8.86
N PRO A 43 21.79 1.70 8.64
CA PRO A 43 20.89 1.75 7.48
C PRO A 43 20.16 3.10 7.33
N HIS A 44 19.74 3.73 8.44
CA HIS A 44 19.07 5.04 8.41
C HIS A 44 19.99 6.20 8.02
N ASN A 45 21.31 6.00 7.91
CA ASN A 45 22.23 7.00 7.36
C ASN A 45 22.33 6.91 5.83
N ARG A 46 21.86 5.80 5.22
CA ARG A 46 22.01 5.46 3.81
C ARG A 46 20.65 5.24 3.14
N HIS A 47 19.87 6.31 3.09
CA HIS A 47 18.53 6.30 2.47
C HIS A 47 18.55 5.91 0.98
N ASP A 48 19.66 6.14 0.29
CA ASP A 48 19.91 5.68 -1.08
C ASP A 48 19.91 4.15 -1.19
N LEU A 49 20.56 3.45 -0.26
CA LEU A 49 20.55 1.98 -0.22
C LEU A 49 19.15 1.46 0.11
N LEU A 50 18.52 2.02 1.14
CA LEU A 50 17.15 1.65 1.53
C LEU A 50 16.17 1.77 0.37
N ALA A 51 16.19 2.90 -0.35
CA ALA A 51 15.31 3.14 -1.50
C ALA A 51 15.60 2.18 -2.66
N ARG A 52 16.87 2.00 -3.05
CA ARG A 52 17.27 1.14 -4.18
C ARG A 52 16.94 -0.33 -3.92
N VAL A 53 17.33 -0.85 -2.75
CA VAL A 53 17.09 -2.25 -2.41
C VAL A 53 15.59 -2.52 -2.27
N PHE A 54 14.85 -1.65 -1.58
CA PHE A 54 13.40 -1.82 -1.48
C PHE A 54 12.70 -1.78 -2.83
N HIS A 55 13.05 -0.82 -3.70
CA HIS A 55 12.48 -0.74 -5.06
C HIS A 55 12.78 -2.03 -5.86
N GLY A 56 14.00 -2.56 -5.77
CA GLY A 56 14.37 -3.85 -6.37
C GLY A 56 13.52 -5.00 -5.86
N LYS A 57 13.40 -5.15 -4.53
CA LYS A 57 12.59 -6.19 -3.90
C LYS A 57 11.11 -6.06 -4.24
N LEU A 58 10.57 -4.83 -4.29
CA LEU A 58 9.19 -4.58 -4.70
C LEU A 58 8.94 -5.00 -6.15
N LYS A 59 9.88 -4.74 -7.07
CA LYS A 59 9.77 -5.23 -8.46
C LYS A 59 9.76 -6.75 -8.53
N ILE A 60 10.57 -7.42 -7.72
CA ILE A 60 10.57 -8.89 -7.63
C ILE A 60 9.22 -9.37 -7.11
N LEU A 61 8.70 -8.80 -6.02
CA LEU A 61 7.38 -9.13 -5.46
C LEU A 61 6.27 -8.97 -6.51
N MET A 62 6.22 -7.83 -7.21
CA MET A 62 5.22 -7.59 -8.24
C MET A 62 5.36 -8.53 -9.44
N ASN A 63 6.58 -8.92 -9.81
CA ASN A 63 6.80 -9.93 -10.86
C ASN A 63 6.32 -11.32 -10.41
N LEU A 64 6.57 -11.73 -9.16
CA LEU A 64 6.07 -13.01 -8.63
C LEU A 64 4.54 -13.05 -8.65
N ILE A 65 3.89 -11.98 -8.17
CA ILE A 65 2.44 -11.87 -8.14
C ILE A 65 1.86 -11.88 -9.56
N ASN A 66 2.34 -10.99 -10.44
CA ASN A 66 1.73 -10.76 -11.75
C ASN A 66 2.20 -11.75 -12.82
N LYS A 67 3.51 -11.89 -13.01
CA LYS A 67 4.09 -12.74 -14.07
C LYS A 67 4.20 -14.19 -13.63
N GLY A 68 4.63 -14.41 -12.39
CA GLY A 68 4.71 -15.73 -11.78
C GLY A 68 3.34 -16.32 -11.45
N LYS A 69 2.27 -15.52 -11.50
CA LYS A 69 0.88 -15.92 -11.19
C LYS A 69 0.79 -16.59 -9.83
N PHE A 70 1.56 -16.11 -8.86
CA PHE A 70 1.78 -16.79 -7.59
C PHE A 70 0.47 -17.05 -6.83
N PHE A 71 -0.45 -16.08 -6.83
CA PHE A 71 -1.79 -16.22 -6.24
C PHE A 71 -2.86 -16.62 -7.27
N GLY A 72 -2.49 -16.83 -8.53
CA GLY A 72 -3.39 -16.95 -9.69
C GLY A 72 -3.12 -15.88 -10.75
N VAL A 73 -3.89 -15.94 -11.84
CA VAL A 73 -3.79 -14.95 -12.94
C VAL A 73 -4.30 -13.60 -12.44
N VAL A 74 -3.49 -12.54 -12.56
CA VAL A 74 -3.86 -11.18 -12.15
C VAL A 74 -4.59 -10.46 -13.29
N GLN A 75 -5.79 -9.97 -13.03
CA GLN A 75 -6.53 -9.12 -13.97
C GLN A 75 -6.09 -7.66 -13.88
N CYS A 76 -6.00 -7.15 -12.65
CA CYS A 76 -5.56 -5.79 -12.38
C CYS A 76 -4.86 -5.71 -11.03
N TYR A 77 -4.00 -4.71 -10.87
CA TYR A 77 -3.38 -4.39 -9.61
C TYR A 77 -3.14 -2.89 -9.51
N MET A 78 -2.97 -2.41 -8.30
CA MET A 78 -2.43 -1.07 -8.07
C MET A 78 -1.67 -1.04 -6.76
N TYR A 79 -0.66 -0.17 -6.68
CA TYR A 79 0.01 0.06 -5.41
C TYR A 79 0.45 1.50 -5.24
N THR A 80 0.68 1.86 -3.98
CA THR A 80 1.24 3.14 -3.57
C THR A 80 2.35 2.94 -2.56
N ILE A 81 3.38 3.78 -2.64
CA ILE A 81 4.48 3.85 -1.66
C ILE A 81 4.18 4.97 -0.67
N GLU A 82 4.37 4.68 0.61
CA GLU A 82 4.24 5.59 1.73
C GLU A 82 5.48 5.48 2.63
N TRP A 83 5.81 6.57 3.33
CA TRP A 83 6.83 6.59 4.37
C TRP A 83 6.15 6.87 5.71
N GLN A 84 6.04 5.87 6.59
CA GLN A 84 5.28 5.96 7.84
C GLN A 84 5.97 6.84 8.91
N LYS A 85 5.96 8.18 8.74
CA LYS A 85 6.46 9.23 9.67
C LYS A 85 7.90 9.08 10.23
N ARG A 86 8.61 7.97 10.00
CA ARG A 86 9.96 7.67 10.52
C ARG A 86 10.88 6.86 9.57
N GLY A 87 10.62 6.83 8.27
CA GLY A 87 11.73 6.76 7.29
C GLY A 87 12.03 5.45 6.56
N LEU A 88 11.16 4.43 6.60
CA LEU A 88 11.27 3.27 5.69
C LEU A 88 10.17 3.29 4.62
N PRO A 89 10.50 2.97 3.36
CA PRO A 89 9.50 2.79 2.32
C PRO A 89 8.56 1.64 2.66
N HIS A 90 7.28 1.86 2.39
CA HIS A 90 6.22 0.90 2.65
C HIS A 90 5.23 0.91 1.49
N ALA A 91 5.00 -0.26 0.88
CA ALA A 91 4.04 -0.40 -0.22
C ALA A 91 2.69 -0.87 0.31
N HIS A 92 1.62 -0.29 -0.21
CA HIS A 92 0.24 -0.79 -0.08
C HIS A 92 -0.23 -1.25 -1.46
N ILE A 93 -0.55 -2.54 -1.60
CA ILE A 93 -0.80 -3.21 -2.87
C ILE A 93 -2.19 -3.83 -2.85
N LEU A 94 -2.99 -3.62 -3.90
CA LEU A 94 -4.22 -4.33 -4.18
C LEU A 94 -4.06 -5.20 -5.42
N VAL A 95 -4.64 -6.39 -5.37
CA VAL A 95 -4.62 -7.37 -6.46
C VAL A 95 -6.04 -7.89 -6.70
N TRP A 96 -6.43 -7.94 -7.97
CA TRP A 96 -7.63 -8.62 -8.46
C TRP A 96 -7.20 -9.80 -9.32
N LEU A 97 -7.72 -10.97 -8.99
CA LEU A 97 -7.43 -12.22 -9.68
C LEU A 97 -8.54 -12.51 -10.70
N GLN A 98 -8.19 -13.19 -11.79
CA GLN A 98 -9.15 -13.66 -12.78
C GLN A 98 -10.11 -14.68 -12.19
N GLU A 99 -9.59 -15.58 -11.38
CA GLU A 99 -10.37 -16.47 -10.53
C GLU A 99 -10.34 -15.92 -9.12
N THR A 100 -11.50 -15.45 -8.63
CA THR A 100 -11.63 -14.88 -7.29
C THR A 100 -11.14 -15.86 -6.24
N LEU A 101 -10.31 -15.38 -5.30
CA LEU A 101 -9.82 -16.24 -4.22
C LEU A 101 -10.98 -16.60 -3.29
N HIS A 102 -11.28 -17.89 -3.20
CA HIS A 102 -12.30 -18.39 -2.30
C HIS A 102 -11.75 -18.57 -0.89
N VAL A 103 -12.58 -18.33 0.13
CA VAL A 103 -12.17 -18.41 1.54
C VAL A 103 -11.54 -19.76 1.91
N HIS A 104 -11.99 -20.86 1.30
CA HIS A 104 -11.47 -22.20 1.55
C HIS A 104 -10.04 -22.43 1.02
N LYS A 105 -9.55 -21.56 0.12
CA LYS A 105 -8.19 -21.59 -0.42
C LYS A 105 -7.28 -20.53 0.22
N VAL A 106 -7.78 -19.78 1.20
CA VAL A 106 -7.00 -18.72 1.85
C VAL A 106 -5.81 -19.30 2.59
N ASP A 107 -6.00 -20.44 3.26
CA ASP A 107 -4.96 -21.09 4.06
C ASP A 107 -3.84 -21.70 3.19
N ASP A 108 -4.08 -21.90 1.88
CA ASP A 108 -3.03 -22.31 0.93
C ASP A 108 -1.96 -21.22 0.74
N PHE A 109 -2.33 -19.96 0.98
CA PHE A 109 -1.49 -18.80 0.70
C PHE A 109 -1.18 -17.96 1.93
N ILE A 110 -2.08 -17.91 2.91
CA ILE A 110 -2.01 -17.00 4.05
C ILE A 110 -2.03 -17.81 5.34
N SER A 111 -1.01 -17.60 6.17
CA SER A 111 -0.94 -18.12 7.53
C SER A 111 -0.98 -16.97 8.52
N ALA A 112 -1.48 -17.24 9.72
CA ALA A 112 -1.32 -16.36 10.87
C ALA A 112 -0.78 -17.12 12.09
N GLU A 113 0.04 -18.14 11.83
CA GLU A 113 0.63 -19.04 12.82
C GLU A 113 2.16 -18.93 12.80
N ILE A 114 2.79 -19.19 13.93
CA ILE A 114 4.23 -19.37 14.05
C ILE A 114 4.58 -20.70 13.35
N PRO A 115 5.53 -20.72 12.39
CA PRO A 115 6.00 -21.95 11.74
C PRO A 115 6.58 -22.94 12.74
N ASN A 116 6.68 -24.21 12.37
CA ASN A 116 7.40 -25.20 13.17
C ASN A 116 8.92 -24.86 13.15
N PRO A 117 9.55 -24.60 14.31
CA PRO A 117 10.98 -24.25 14.38
C PRO A 117 11.91 -25.39 13.96
N GLU A 118 11.46 -26.65 14.03
CA GLU A 118 12.27 -27.82 13.63
C GLU A 118 12.20 -28.06 12.11
N GLU A 119 11.04 -27.86 11.51
CA GLU A 119 10.83 -28.08 10.06
C GLU A 119 11.29 -26.89 9.22
N ASP A 120 11.03 -25.66 9.69
CA ASP A 120 11.38 -24.44 8.97
C ASP A 120 11.94 -23.36 9.92
N PRO A 121 13.19 -23.54 10.41
CA PRO A 121 13.82 -22.59 11.33
C PRO A 121 14.02 -21.20 10.71
N GLU A 122 14.23 -21.12 9.39
CA GLU A 122 14.42 -19.84 8.69
C GLU A 122 13.12 -19.03 8.69
N LEU A 123 12.01 -19.65 8.30
CA LEU A 123 10.72 -18.98 8.33
C LEU A 123 10.30 -18.69 9.77
N PHE A 124 10.54 -19.60 10.72
CA PHE A 124 10.29 -19.35 12.14
C PHE A 124 10.99 -18.06 12.61
N ASN A 125 12.28 -17.92 12.33
CA ASN A 125 13.06 -16.73 12.70
C ASN A 125 12.54 -15.47 12.00
N CYS A 126 12.19 -15.56 10.71
CA CYS A 126 11.57 -14.46 9.99
C CYS A 126 10.25 -14.03 10.63
N ILE A 127 9.32 -14.95 10.90
CA ILE A 127 7.98 -14.64 11.39
C ILE A 127 8.04 -14.08 12.82
N THR A 128 8.84 -14.67 13.68
CA THR A 128 9.02 -14.20 15.07
C THR A 128 9.68 -12.81 15.15
N THR A 129 10.48 -12.44 14.16
CA THR A 129 11.12 -11.12 14.10
C THR A 129 10.26 -10.07 13.38
N GLN A 130 9.65 -10.45 12.25
CA GLN A 130 9.06 -9.50 11.29
C GLN A 130 7.53 -9.44 11.35
N MET A 131 6.86 -10.51 11.79
CA MET A 131 5.40 -10.64 11.67
C MET A 131 4.67 -10.67 13.02
N VAL A 132 5.36 -10.56 14.15
CA VAL A 132 4.69 -10.43 15.45
C VAL A 132 4.16 -9.02 15.62
N HIS A 133 2.85 -8.89 15.84
CA HIS A 133 2.28 -7.63 16.32
C HIS A 133 2.87 -7.34 17.71
N GLY A 134 3.64 -6.26 17.81
CA GLY A 134 4.41 -5.96 19.01
C GLY A 134 3.58 -6.01 20.29
N PRO A 135 4.21 -6.30 21.44
CA PRO A 135 3.48 -6.37 22.69
C PRO A 135 2.75 -5.04 22.91
N CYS A 136 1.45 -5.17 23.18
CA CYS A 136 0.52 -4.09 23.47
C CYS A 136 -0.50 -4.62 24.48
N GLY A 137 -1.57 -3.87 24.74
CA GLY A 137 -2.51 -4.23 25.79
C GLY A 137 -1.88 -4.07 27.17
N ALA A 138 -2.18 -4.99 28.08
CA ALA A 138 -1.64 -4.99 29.44
C ALA A 138 -0.10 -5.07 29.48
N ILE A 139 0.51 -5.77 28.52
CA ILE A 139 1.98 -5.94 28.44
C ILE A 139 2.66 -4.60 28.13
N LYS A 140 2.03 -3.76 27.30
CA LYS A 140 2.57 -2.45 26.93
C LYS A 140 1.44 -1.45 26.62
N PRO A 141 0.87 -0.82 27.66
CA PRO A 141 -0.31 0.04 27.53
C PRO A 141 -0.08 1.30 26.67
N PHE A 142 1.17 1.74 26.55
CA PHE A 142 1.56 2.95 25.81
C PHE A 142 2.05 2.65 24.38
N SER A 143 1.83 1.44 23.86
CA SER A 143 2.13 1.13 22.46
C SER A 143 1.32 2.03 21.51
N PRO A 144 1.87 2.48 20.35
CA PRO A 144 1.17 3.41 19.44
C PRO A 144 -0.18 2.91 18.91
N CYS A 145 -0.40 1.59 18.93
CA CYS A 145 -1.66 0.97 18.53
C CYS A 145 -2.75 1.04 19.61
N MET A 146 -2.42 1.44 20.84
CA MET A 146 -3.35 1.49 21.97
C MET A 146 -4.20 2.76 21.93
N LYS A 147 -5.51 2.59 22.09
CA LYS A 147 -6.47 3.68 22.29
C LYS A 147 -7.53 3.22 23.28
N ASP A 148 -7.82 4.04 24.29
CA ASP A 148 -8.83 3.75 25.31
C ASP A 148 -8.63 2.38 25.99
N GLY A 149 -7.37 2.05 26.29
CA GLY A 149 -6.99 0.77 26.92
C GLY A 149 -7.08 -0.47 26.03
N LYS A 150 -7.44 -0.33 24.75
CA LYS A 150 -7.58 -1.44 23.80
C LYS A 150 -6.65 -1.26 22.59
N CYS A 151 -6.15 -2.38 22.06
CA CYS A 151 -5.41 -2.34 20.80
C CYS A 151 -6.38 -2.03 19.64
N THR A 152 -6.15 -0.94 18.92
CA THR A 152 -6.93 -0.53 17.74
C THR A 152 -6.87 -1.56 16.61
N LYS A 153 -5.85 -2.43 16.61
CA LYS A 153 -5.67 -3.54 15.67
C LYS A 153 -6.23 -4.87 16.19
N ARG A 154 -6.90 -4.85 17.35
CA ARG A 154 -7.58 -6.00 17.99
C ARG A 154 -6.65 -7.16 18.34
N TYR A 155 -5.43 -6.85 18.77
CA TYR A 155 -4.51 -7.85 19.31
C TYR A 155 -4.58 -7.90 20.85
N PRO A 156 -4.37 -9.09 21.45
CA PRO A 156 -4.25 -10.40 20.80
C PRO A 156 -5.55 -10.84 20.11
N ARG A 157 -5.43 -11.59 19.01
CA ARG A 157 -6.58 -12.20 18.31
C ARG A 157 -7.07 -13.44 19.05
N ASP A 158 -8.26 -13.92 18.69
CA ASP A 158 -8.78 -15.19 19.23
C ASP A 158 -8.10 -16.39 18.57
N PHE A 159 -8.01 -17.50 19.30
CA PHE A 159 -7.59 -18.78 18.74
C PHE A 159 -8.72 -19.40 17.93
N LEU A 160 -8.38 -19.97 16.77
CA LEU A 160 -9.32 -20.60 15.84
C LEU A 160 -8.66 -21.82 15.19
N LYS A 161 -9.38 -22.95 15.12
CA LYS A 161 -8.88 -24.18 14.50
C LYS A 161 -8.88 -24.14 12.97
N GLU A 162 -9.72 -23.30 12.37
CA GLU A 162 -9.86 -23.15 10.92
C GLU A 162 -10.18 -21.69 10.59
N THR A 163 -9.80 -21.25 9.39
CA THR A 163 -10.13 -19.92 8.88
C THR A 163 -11.63 -19.80 8.60
N GLN A 164 -12.25 -18.72 9.07
CA GLN A 164 -13.70 -18.49 8.95
C GLN A 164 -13.99 -17.11 8.37
N THR A 165 -15.19 -16.93 7.80
CA THR A 165 -15.67 -15.61 7.38
C THR A 165 -16.29 -14.90 8.59
N GLY A 166 -15.74 -13.74 8.97
CA GLY A 166 -16.27 -12.92 10.05
C GLY A 166 -17.61 -12.26 9.69
N LYS A 167 -18.33 -11.77 10.72
CA LYS A 167 -19.67 -11.14 10.58
C LYS A 167 -19.68 -9.90 9.66
N ASP A 168 -18.55 -9.21 9.55
CA ASP A 168 -18.37 -8.03 8.69
C ASP A 168 -17.73 -8.35 7.33
N GLY A 169 -17.61 -9.65 7.02
CA GLY A 169 -16.93 -10.19 5.84
C GLY A 169 -15.42 -10.34 6.02
N TYR A 170 -14.81 -9.79 7.07
CA TYR A 170 -13.36 -9.89 7.27
C TYR A 170 -12.95 -11.33 7.64
N PRO A 171 -11.88 -11.88 7.04
CA PRO A 171 -11.41 -13.22 7.38
C PRO A 171 -10.94 -13.30 8.84
N LEU A 172 -11.39 -14.34 9.54
CA LEU A 172 -10.87 -14.74 10.83
C LEU A 172 -9.92 -15.91 10.61
N TYR A 173 -8.62 -15.61 10.55
CA TYR A 173 -7.60 -16.61 10.24
C TYR A 173 -7.44 -17.66 11.32
N ARG A 174 -7.14 -18.90 10.89
CA ARG A 174 -6.71 -19.98 11.75
C ARG A 174 -5.51 -19.56 12.60
N ARG A 175 -5.60 -19.84 13.90
CA ARG A 175 -4.59 -19.59 14.93
C ARG A 175 -4.72 -20.71 15.95
N ARG A 176 -3.98 -21.80 15.78
CA ARG A 176 -4.03 -22.93 16.71
C ARG A 176 -3.35 -22.60 18.04
N ARG A 177 -3.84 -23.21 19.10
CA ARG A 177 -3.26 -23.09 20.45
C ARG A 177 -2.03 -24.00 20.56
N PRO A 178 -1.12 -23.75 21.52
CA PRO A 178 -0.04 -24.68 21.81
C PRO A 178 -0.50 -26.12 22.05
N GLU A 179 -1.67 -26.31 22.67
CA GLU A 179 -2.24 -27.64 22.91
C GLU A 179 -2.80 -28.32 21.64
N ASP A 180 -3.02 -27.54 20.57
CA ASP A 180 -3.53 -27.98 19.26
C ASP A 180 -2.44 -27.85 18.18
N GLU A 181 -1.18 -28.22 18.47
CA GLU A 181 -0.03 -28.12 17.54
C GLU A 181 0.35 -26.69 17.10
N GLY A 182 -0.08 -25.67 17.84
CA GLY A 182 0.40 -24.31 17.66
C GLY A 182 1.79 -24.11 18.27
N PHE A 183 2.58 -23.19 17.72
CA PHE A 183 3.87 -22.85 18.28
C PHE A 183 3.81 -21.53 19.07
N SER A 184 4.79 -21.35 19.94
CA SER A 184 5.05 -20.12 20.68
C SER A 184 6.52 -19.73 20.53
N ALA A 185 6.82 -18.46 20.68
CA ALA A 185 8.18 -17.94 20.65
C ALA A 185 8.40 -17.00 21.84
N VAL A 186 9.66 -16.86 22.25
CA VAL A 186 10.05 -15.92 23.29
C VAL A 186 10.64 -14.68 22.62
N MET A 187 10.08 -13.51 22.92
CA MET A 187 10.58 -12.23 22.46
C MET A 187 11.16 -11.43 23.62
N ASN A 188 12.36 -10.90 23.45
CA ASN A 188 12.93 -9.97 24.41
C ASN A 188 12.40 -8.55 24.16
N VAL A 189 11.71 -8.00 25.15
CA VAL A 189 11.10 -6.67 25.08
C VAL A 189 11.60 -5.87 26.28
N ARG A 190 12.53 -4.93 26.04
CA ARG A 190 13.12 -4.07 27.09
C ARG A 190 13.67 -4.87 28.29
N HIS A 191 14.44 -5.93 28.02
CA HIS A 191 15.02 -6.81 29.04
C HIS A 191 14.00 -7.66 29.82
N SER A 192 12.81 -7.88 29.26
CA SER A 192 11.85 -8.84 29.76
C SER A 192 11.47 -9.80 28.65
N ASP A 193 11.48 -11.09 28.97
CA ASP A 193 11.08 -12.14 28.05
C ASP A 193 9.56 -12.27 28.05
N VAL A 194 8.97 -12.10 26.87
CA VAL A 194 7.52 -12.19 26.65
C VAL A 194 7.28 -13.38 25.74
N VAL A 195 6.46 -14.33 26.21
CA VAL A 195 5.99 -15.43 25.39
C VAL A 195 4.89 -14.91 24.46
N VAL A 196 5.09 -15.08 23.16
CA VAL A 196 4.11 -14.77 22.12
C VAL A 196 3.66 -16.06 21.45
N ASP A 197 2.36 -16.18 21.24
CA ASP A 197 1.73 -17.29 20.54
C ASP A 197 1.07 -16.82 19.24
N ASN A 198 0.39 -17.74 18.56
CA ASN A 198 -0.31 -17.49 17.31
C ASN A 198 -1.32 -16.34 17.36
N ARG A 199 -1.78 -15.85 18.52
CA ARG A 199 -2.70 -14.71 18.61
C ARG A 199 -2.07 -13.39 18.22
N TRP A 200 -0.74 -13.32 18.22
CA TRP A 200 0.03 -12.10 17.96
C TRP A 200 0.52 -11.98 16.53
N ILE A 201 0.42 -13.03 15.72
CA ILE A 201 0.98 -13.03 14.38
C ILE A 201 0.12 -12.21 13.40
N VAL A 202 0.75 -11.33 12.65
CA VAL A 202 0.14 -10.63 11.52
C VAL A 202 0.02 -11.60 10.35
N PRO A 203 -1.15 -11.70 9.67
CA PRO A 203 -1.32 -12.60 8.53
C PRO A 203 -0.23 -12.40 7.48
N TYR A 204 0.34 -13.48 6.97
CA TYR A 204 1.48 -13.43 6.07
C TYR A 204 1.39 -14.56 5.06
N CYS A 205 2.11 -14.43 3.95
CA CYS A 205 2.31 -15.55 3.04
C CYS A 205 3.64 -16.23 3.34
N PRO A 206 3.66 -17.53 3.72
CA PRO A 206 4.89 -18.25 4.06
C PRO A 206 6.00 -18.11 3.01
N LEU A 207 5.67 -18.30 1.73
CA LEU A 207 6.68 -18.23 0.69
C LEU A 207 7.22 -16.81 0.50
N LEU A 208 6.35 -15.79 0.50
CA LEU A 208 6.80 -14.40 0.36
C LEU A 208 7.65 -13.98 1.56
N SER A 209 7.25 -14.34 2.78
CA SER A 209 8.04 -14.08 3.99
C SER A 209 9.39 -14.78 3.93
N ARG A 210 9.46 -16.01 3.40
CA ARG A 210 10.74 -16.71 3.22
C ARG A 210 11.65 -16.02 2.20
N ILE A 211 11.10 -15.59 1.06
CA ILE A 211 11.87 -14.92 -0.01
C ILE A 211 12.42 -13.57 0.46
N PHE A 212 11.59 -12.80 1.17
CA PHE A 212 11.90 -11.40 1.46
C PHE A 212 12.37 -11.16 2.89
N CYS A 213 12.15 -12.08 3.83
CA CYS A 213 12.44 -11.91 5.26
C CYS A 213 12.15 -10.48 5.75
N ALA A 214 10.90 -10.05 5.63
CA ALA A 214 10.47 -8.69 5.91
C ALA A 214 9.02 -8.67 6.39
N HIS A 215 8.60 -7.54 6.96
CA HIS A 215 7.20 -7.36 7.36
C HIS A 215 6.29 -7.25 6.13
N ILE A 216 5.73 -8.38 5.69
CA ILE A 216 4.79 -8.52 4.57
C ILE A 216 3.45 -9.03 5.10
N ASN A 217 2.51 -8.11 5.35
CA ASN A 217 1.14 -8.49 5.68
C ASN A 217 0.39 -8.86 4.40
N VAL A 218 -0.27 -10.02 4.37
CA VAL A 218 -1.13 -10.45 3.25
C VAL A 218 -2.52 -10.73 3.80
N GLU A 219 -3.50 -9.95 3.35
CA GLU A 219 -4.87 -10.01 3.84
C GLU A 219 -5.82 -10.38 2.70
N TYR A 220 -6.75 -11.29 2.98
CA TYR A 220 -7.84 -11.65 2.08
C TYR A 220 -8.92 -10.57 2.12
N CYS A 221 -9.26 -10.02 0.96
CA CYS A 221 -10.17 -8.90 0.83
C CYS A 221 -11.57 -9.35 0.40
N ASN A 222 -12.45 -9.64 1.36
CA ASN A 222 -13.83 -10.02 1.06
C ASN A 222 -14.82 -8.84 0.99
N SER A 223 -14.38 -7.60 1.16
CA SER A 223 -15.26 -6.44 1.27
C SER A 223 -14.75 -5.26 0.46
N ILE A 224 -15.67 -4.51 -0.14
CA ILE A 224 -15.35 -3.22 -0.76
C ILE A 224 -14.79 -2.19 0.23
N LYS A 225 -14.89 -2.43 1.54
CA LYS A 225 -14.27 -1.56 2.56
C LYS A 225 -12.74 -1.50 2.43
N SER A 226 -12.09 -2.55 1.94
CA SER A 226 -10.64 -2.54 1.68
C SER A 226 -10.24 -1.48 0.64
N ILE A 227 -11.14 -1.19 -0.31
CA ILE A 227 -10.95 -0.11 -1.29
C ILE A 227 -10.94 1.24 -0.58
N LYS A 228 -11.86 1.51 0.36
CA LYS A 228 -11.82 2.75 1.16
C LYS A 228 -10.48 2.90 1.89
N TYR A 229 -9.94 1.78 2.39
CA TYR A 229 -8.64 1.76 3.04
C TYR A 229 -7.52 2.15 2.08
N VAL A 230 -7.48 1.59 0.86
CA VAL A 230 -6.42 1.94 -0.10
C VAL A 230 -6.62 3.30 -0.74
N CYS A 231 -7.85 3.72 -1.03
CA CYS A 231 -8.15 5.10 -1.40
C CYS A 231 -7.62 6.07 -0.34
N LYS A 232 -7.74 5.76 0.96
CA LYS A 232 -7.12 6.58 2.01
C LYS A 232 -5.60 6.73 1.82
N TYR A 233 -4.86 5.70 1.42
CA TYR A 233 -3.40 5.77 1.23
C TYR A 233 -3.00 6.37 -0.11
N ILE A 234 -3.75 6.09 -1.18
CA ILE A 234 -3.62 6.73 -2.48
C ILE A 234 -3.84 8.25 -2.37
N ASN A 235 -4.82 8.64 -1.53
CA ASN A 235 -5.20 10.02 -1.27
C ASN A 235 -4.59 10.56 0.02
N LYS A 236 -3.69 9.83 0.66
CA LYS A 236 -3.04 10.38 1.84
C LYS A 236 -2.21 11.53 1.31
N GLU A 237 -2.60 12.73 1.70
CA GLU A 237 -1.87 13.92 1.33
C GLU A 237 -0.43 13.77 1.84
N CYS A 238 0.44 14.58 1.27
CA CYS A 238 1.81 14.63 1.77
C CYS A 238 1.75 15.03 3.24
N ASP A 239 2.61 14.46 4.08
CA ASP A 239 2.66 14.90 5.47
C ASP A 239 2.91 16.42 5.46
N MET A 240 2.12 17.17 6.23
CA MET A 240 2.23 18.63 6.32
C MET A 240 2.80 18.99 7.69
N ALA A 241 3.68 19.99 7.72
CA ALA A 241 4.19 20.59 8.94
C ALA A 241 3.73 22.06 9.01
N VAL A 242 3.26 22.47 10.17
CA VAL A 242 2.96 23.88 10.47
C VAL A 242 4.16 24.45 11.22
N PHE A 243 4.68 25.58 10.78
CA PHE A 243 5.80 26.25 11.44
C PHE A 243 5.49 27.74 11.66
N ASP A 244 5.99 28.27 12.78
CA ASP A 244 5.86 29.68 13.15
C ASP A 244 6.99 30.47 12.47
N VAL A 245 6.63 31.47 11.67
CA VAL A 245 7.58 32.37 11.02
C VAL A 245 7.63 33.66 11.82
N THR A 246 8.57 33.75 12.77
CA THR A 246 8.75 34.96 13.57
C THR A 246 9.48 36.04 12.77
N SER A 247 8.80 37.12 12.40
CA SER A 247 9.46 38.35 11.92
C SER A 247 10.12 39.09 13.08
N SER A 248 11.30 39.66 12.86
CA SER A 248 11.98 40.53 13.83
C SER A 248 11.28 41.87 14.08
N ASP A 249 10.30 42.24 13.24
CA ASP A 249 9.50 43.45 13.43
C ASP A 249 8.36 43.20 14.42
N CYS A 250 8.47 43.83 15.59
CA CYS A 250 7.62 43.65 16.76
C CYS A 250 6.23 44.33 16.66
N ASN A 251 5.90 45.00 15.56
CA ASN A 251 4.69 45.84 15.46
C ASN A 251 3.61 45.37 14.47
N ALA A 252 3.75 44.17 13.88
CA ALA A 252 2.73 43.59 13.01
C ALA A 252 2.22 42.26 13.60
N HIS A 253 1.36 42.32 14.62
CA HIS A 253 0.65 41.15 15.13
C HIS A 253 -0.41 40.68 14.12
N ASN A 254 0.01 39.90 13.13
CA ASN A 254 -0.88 39.25 12.18
C ASN A 254 -0.90 37.74 12.42
N GLU A 255 -1.96 37.23 13.04
CA GLU A 255 -2.13 35.79 13.34
C GLU A 255 -2.15 34.90 12.08
N ILE A 256 -2.52 35.44 10.92
CA ILE A 256 -2.63 34.69 9.65
C ILE A 256 -1.24 34.49 9.03
N TYR A 257 -0.35 35.50 9.06
CA TYR A 257 1.02 35.38 8.56
C TYR A 257 1.99 34.70 9.53
N ARG A 258 1.53 34.38 10.74
CA ARG A 258 2.36 33.76 11.76
C ARG A 258 2.61 32.28 11.51
N TYR A 259 1.67 31.58 10.88
CA TYR A 259 1.74 30.13 10.69
C TYR A 259 1.73 29.77 9.22
N GLU A 260 2.84 29.22 8.75
CA GLU A 260 2.94 28.68 7.39
C GLU A 260 2.77 27.16 7.43
N MET A 261 2.09 26.63 6.41
CA MET A 261 1.90 25.19 6.23
C MET A 261 2.74 24.71 5.06
N GLY A 262 3.79 23.94 5.37
CA GLY A 262 4.68 23.38 4.37
C GLY A 262 4.49 21.89 4.22
N ARG A 263 4.79 21.39 3.01
CA ARG A 263 4.92 19.96 2.77
C ARG A 263 6.17 19.44 3.44
N TYR A 264 6.02 18.41 4.27
CA TYR A 264 7.11 17.63 4.81
C TYR A 264 7.47 16.49 3.85
N ILE A 265 8.75 16.40 3.49
CA ILE A 265 9.31 15.31 2.69
C ILE A 265 10.45 14.69 3.49
N SER A 266 10.33 13.41 3.84
CA SER A 266 11.39 12.71 4.57
C SER A 266 12.61 12.50 3.67
N SER A 267 13.81 12.39 4.24
CA SER A 267 15.04 12.12 3.48
C SER A 267 14.93 10.90 2.58
N ASN A 268 14.24 9.85 3.02
CA ASN A 268 14.02 8.65 2.22
C ASN A 268 13.07 8.91 1.03
N GLU A 269 11.96 9.63 1.25
CA GLU A 269 11.08 10.06 0.16
C GLU A 269 11.82 10.96 -0.84
N THR A 270 12.66 11.89 -0.37
CA THR A 270 13.48 12.75 -1.23
C THR A 270 14.37 11.93 -2.14
N VAL A 271 15.09 10.94 -1.60
CA VAL A 271 15.96 10.08 -2.41
C VAL A 271 15.16 9.25 -3.42
N TRP A 272 14.00 8.71 -3.02
CA TRP A 272 13.10 7.99 -3.93
C TRP A 272 12.69 8.86 -5.13
N ARG A 273 12.38 10.14 -4.88
CA ARG A 273 12.03 11.12 -5.91
C ARG A 273 13.21 11.49 -6.80
N ILE A 274 14.40 11.72 -6.23
CA ILE A 274 15.63 12.02 -7.00
C ILE A 274 15.97 10.87 -7.95
N LEU A 275 15.81 9.63 -7.51
CA LEU A 275 16.02 8.44 -8.33
C LEU A 275 14.90 8.19 -9.34
N ASN A 276 13.87 9.03 -9.37
CA ASN A 276 12.70 8.94 -10.23
C ASN A 276 11.99 7.57 -10.15
N PHE A 277 11.92 7.00 -8.95
CA PHE A 277 11.19 5.75 -8.74
C PHE A 277 9.68 6.02 -8.67
N PRO A 278 8.83 5.17 -9.31
CA PRO A 278 7.39 5.33 -9.26
C PRO A 278 6.87 5.23 -7.81
N ILE A 279 6.08 6.22 -7.40
CA ILE A 279 5.38 6.18 -6.08
C ILE A 279 4.06 5.43 -6.22
N HIS A 280 3.43 5.50 -7.39
CA HIS A 280 2.18 4.83 -7.69
C HIS A 280 2.32 4.08 -9.00
N GLU A 281 1.82 2.87 -9.04
CA GLU A 281 1.78 2.02 -10.22
C GLU A 281 0.44 1.30 -10.28
N ARG A 282 0.02 0.99 -11.49
CA ARG A 282 -1.29 0.37 -11.72
C ARG A 282 -1.33 -0.34 -13.06
N TYR A 283 -2.17 -1.36 -13.14
CA TYR A 283 -2.44 -2.09 -14.36
C TYR A 283 -3.88 -2.61 -14.35
N PRO A 284 -4.62 -2.54 -15.48
CA PRO A 284 -4.28 -1.84 -16.72
C PRO A 284 -4.28 -0.31 -16.55
N THR A 285 -3.70 0.44 -17.48
CA THR A 285 -3.68 1.91 -17.43
C THR A 285 -5.10 2.49 -17.48
N VAL A 286 -5.41 3.40 -16.55
CA VAL A 286 -6.61 4.24 -16.60
C VAL A 286 -6.29 5.53 -17.36
N ILE A 287 -7.08 5.79 -18.40
CA ILE A 287 -7.04 7.01 -19.22
C ILE A 287 -8.31 7.80 -18.91
N HIS A 288 -8.13 9.08 -18.61
CA HIS A 288 -9.23 9.96 -18.24
C HIS A 288 -9.88 10.52 -19.50
N LEU A 289 -11.21 10.63 -19.48
CA LEU A 289 -11.91 11.47 -20.45
C LEU A 289 -11.53 12.93 -20.14
N SER A 290 -10.97 13.62 -21.13
CA SER A 290 -10.60 15.03 -20.99
C SER A 290 -11.85 15.89 -21.00
N VAL A 291 -12.48 16.05 -19.83
CA VAL A 291 -13.67 16.90 -19.68
C VAL A 291 -13.26 18.36 -19.61
N HIS A 292 -13.84 19.18 -20.48
CA HIS A 292 -13.60 20.62 -20.54
C HIS A 292 -14.87 21.34 -21.02
N LEU A 293 -14.94 22.66 -20.77
CA LEU A 293 -15.96 23.52 -21.35
C LEU A 293 -15.72 23.71 -22.84
N GLU A 294 -16.71 24.23 -23.57
CA GLU A 294 -16.56 24.62 -24.96
C GLU A 294 -15.35 25.56 -25.12
N ASN A 295 -14.44 25.23 -26.02
CA ASN A 295 -13.15 25.93 -26.24
C ASN A 295 -12.19 25.96 -25.02
N GLY A 296 -12.48 25.23 -23.95
CA GLY A 296 -11.65 25.11 -22.75
C GLY A 296 -10.66 23.94 -22.75
N GLN A 297 -10.48 23.26 -23.89
CA GLN A 297 -9.55 22.13 -24.02
C GLN A 297 -8.11 22.53 -23.73
N ARG A 298 -7.37 21.65 -23.04
CA ARG A 298 -5.92 21.80 -22.90
C ARG A 298 -5.25 21.48 -24.24
N VAL A 299 -4.50 22.44 -24.76
CA VAL A 299 -3.75 22.29 -26.02
C VAL A 299 -2.26 22.47 -25.75
N TYR A 300 -1.45 21.51 -26.21
CA TYR A 300 0.00 21.63 -26.19
C TYR A 300 0.47 22.19 -27.54
N PHE A 301 1.33 23.21 -27.47
CA PHE A 301 1.84 23.90 -28.65
C PHE A 301 3.34 24.18 -28.50
N THR A 302 3.98 24.40 -29.63
CA THR A 302 5.33 24.95 -29.75
C THR A 302 5.22 26.35 -30.36
N GLU A 303 6.28 27.16 -30.33
CA GLU A 303 6.28 28.47 -30.98
C GLU A 303 5.84 28.38 -32.46
N GLY A 304 6.26 27.33 -33.15
CA GLY A 304 5.94 27.14 -34.58
C GLY A 304 4.49 26.80 -34.90
N ASN A 305 3.70 26.28 -33.94
CA ASN A 305 2.31 25.87 -34.19
C ASN A 305 1.27 26.58 -33.32
N ALA A 306 1.68 27.53 -32.47
CA ALA A 306 0.77 28.23 -31.55
C ALA A 306 -0.40 28.92 -32.28
N ALA A 307 -0.12 29.62 -33.38
CA ALA A 307 -1.15 30.31 -34.17
C ALA A 307 -2.13 29.35 -34.84
N GLU A 308 -1.65 28.19 -35.30
CA GLU A 308 -2.48 27.14 -35.88
C GLU A 308 -3.38 26.51 -34.80
N ARG A 309 -2.80 26.13 -33.65
CA ARG A 309 -3.51 25.55 -32.51
C ARG A 309 -4.58 26.49 -31.92
N ALA A 310 -4.34 27.79 -31.94
CA ALA A 310 -5.29 28.80 -31.51
C ALA A 310 -6.49 28.95 -32.47
N ARG A 311 -6.28 28.73 -33.78
CA ARG A 311 -7.37 28.75 -34.78
C ARG A 311 -8.11 27.42 -34.86
N PHE A 312 -7.38 26.32 -34.77
CA PHE A 312 -7.88 24.96 -34.93
C PHE A 312 -7.44 24.14 -33.73
N ALA A 313 -8.30 24.11 -32.73
CA ALA A 313 -8.05 23.27 -31.58
C ALA A 313 -8.08 21.78 -31.99
N PRO A 314 -7.12 20.97 -31.50
CA PRO A 314 -7.16 19.54 -31.72
C PRO A 314 -8.43 18.94 -31.14
N GLU A 315 -8.93 17.90 -31.81
CA GLU A 315 -9.95 17.04 -31.26
C GLU A 315 -9.49 16.43 -29.92
N THR A 316 -10.39 16.46 -28.94
CA THR A 316 -10.24 15.75 -27.67
C THR A 316 -11.08 14.47 -27.67
N THR A 317 -10.81 13.57 -26.72
CA THR A 317 -11.65 12.37 -26.52
C THR A 317 -13.11 12.72 -26.23
N LEU A 318 -13.37 13.88 -25.63
CA LEU A 318 -14.74 14.37 -25.38
C LEU A 318 -15.43 14.82 -26.66
N THR A 319 -14.76 15.65 -27.47
CA THR A 319 -15.37 16.13 -28.73
C THR A 319 -15.55 15.00 -29.74
N ALA A 320 -14.64 14.03 -29.75
CA ALA A 320 -14.78 12.81 -30.56
C ALA A 320 -16.00 12.01 -30.13
N PHE A 321 -16.22 11.85 -28.82
CA PHE A 321 -17.39 11.16 -28.29
C PHE A 321 -18.70 11.90 -28.62
N PHE A 322 -18.72 13.23 -28.55
CA PHE A 322 -19.88 14.02 -28.97
C PHE A 322 -20.16 13.88 -30.46
N ARG A 323 -19.12 13.87 -31.32
CA ARG A 323 -19.30 13.60 -32.74
C ARG A 323 -19.90 12.22 -32.98
N LEU A 324 -19.34 11.19 -32.33
CA LEU A 324 -19.86 9.82 -32.42
C LEU A 324 -21.33 9.75 -32.01
N CYS A 325 -21.70 10.40 -30.90
CA CYS A 325 -23.09 10.46 -30.46
C CYS A 325 -23.99 11.21 -31.46
N ASN A 326 -23.48 12.22 -32.18
CA ASN A 326 -24.26 12.90 -33.21
C ASN A 326 -24.51 12.00 -34.43
N GLU A 327 -23.53 11.19 -34.81
CA GLU A 327 -23.54 10.36 -36.03
C GLU A 327 -24.21 9.00 -35.85
N ASP A 328 -24.16 8.42 -34.65
CA ASP A 328 -24.64 7.06 -34.35
C ASP A 328 -25.69 7.06 -33.22
N GLU A 329 -26.91 6.60 -33.52
CA GLU A 329 -28.01 6.53 -32.54
C GLU A 329 -27.77 5.52 -31.42
N PHE A 330 -27.08 4.41 -31.69
CA PHE A 330 -26.72 3.44 -30.66
C PHE A 330 -25.69 4.02 -29.70
N ALA A 331 -24.70 4.77 -30.20
CA ALA A 331 -23.71 5.43 -29.36
C ALA A 331 -24.33 6.40 -28.35
N ARG A 332 -25.46 7.06 -28.68
CA ARG A 332 -26.21 7.93 -27.74
C ARG A 332 -26.75 7.19 -26.52
N THR A 333 -26.92 5.87 -26.61
CA THR A 333 -27.40 5.03 -25.50
C THR A 333 -26.28 4.58 -24.56
N LEU A 334 -25.01 4.82 -24.93
CA LEU A 334 -23.85 4.37 -24.19
C LEU A 334 -23.26 5.49 -23.32
N PHE A 335 -22.79 5.14 -22.13
CA PHE A 335 -21.82 5.96 -21.42
C PHE A 335 -20.45 5.87 -22.10
N TYR A 336 -19.61 6.91 -21.99
CA TYR A 336 -18.27 6.95 -22.60
C TYR A 336 -17.44 5.68 -22.34
N HIS A 337 -17.49 5.14 -21.12
CA HIS A 337 -16.72 3.95 -20.76
C HIS A 337 -17.25 2.64 -21.37
N GLN A 338 -18.43 2.66 -21.99
CA GLN A 338 -19.05 1.53 -22.69
C GLN A 338 -18.81 1.59 -24.20
N VAL A 339 -18.33 2.73 -24.71
CA VAL A 339 -17.95 2.86 -26.12
C VAL A 339 -16.80 1.87 -26.38
N PRO A 340 -16.95 0.95 -27.36
CA PRO A 340 -15.88 0.04 -27.74
C PRO A 340 -14.59 0.82 -28.07
N ARG A 341 -13.46 0.30 -27.59
CA ARG A 341 -12.14 0.91 -27.80
C ARG A 341 -11.57 0.62 -29.17
#